data_AF-A0AAF1KP80-F1
#
_entry.id   AF-A0AAF1KP80-F1
#
_cell.length_a   1.000
_cell.length_b   1.000
_cell.length_c   1.000
_cell.angle_alpha   90.00
_cell.angle_beta   90.00
_cell.angle_gamma   90.00
#
_symmetry.space_group_name_H-M   'P 1'
#
loop_
_entity.id
_entity.type
_entity.pdbx_description
1 polymer ?
#
loop_
_entity_poly.entity_id
_entity_poly.type
_entity_poly.pdbx_seq_one_letter_code
_entity_poly.pdbx_strand_id
1 'polypeptide(L)'
;MIKMEDREALLEAVGYEARLAYIAFCAERCFAEAQRHKRATEQLGQEPLLREGVELLWAAARGSSPEPARVAAVRERVATFEKPDPGGEKLVFKRDFALVAIARVLTKGMRVLAEPGKAKPAFIVGVLDGPGILMATIYHNAMECSDKEIDVIDLALARLHDATPPIDRSLFDGIPDWTRGKVARLYAAGGVTDTLSEED
;
A
#
# COMPACT_ATOMS: atom_id res chain seq x y z
N MET A 1 18.37 7.92 -3.19
CA MET A 1 17.37 7.80 -2.12
C MET A 1 16.79 9.18 -1.85
N ILE A 2 15.51 9.37 -2.17
CA ILE A 2 14.76 10.59 -1.88
C ILE A 2 14.51 10.62 -0.35
N LYS A 3 14.64 11.77 0.31
CA LYS A 3 14.33 11.86 1.75
C LYS A 3 12.82 12.01 1.97
N MET A 4 12.35 11.75 3.18
CA MET A 4 10.93 11.92 3.52
C MET A 4 10.41 13.34 3.23
N GLU A 5 11.17 14.36 3.60
CA GLU A 5 10.84 15.77 3.33
C GLU A 5 10.70 16.06 1.83
N ASP A 6 11.55 15.45 1.00
CA ASP A 6 11.48 15.58 -0.45
C ASP A 6 10.23 14.90 -1.03
N ARG A 7 9.83 13.73 -0.48
CA ARG A 7 8.57 13.05 -0.88
C ARG A 7 7.35 13.88 -0.54
N GLU A 8 7.33 14.50 0.64
CA GLU A 8 6.24 15.39 1.04
C GLU A 8 6.15 16.59 0.10
N ALA A 9 7.29 17.21 -0.23
CA ALA A 9 7.34 18.33 -1.17
C ALA A 9 6.85 17.94 -2.58
N LEU A 10 7.27 16.76 -3.09
CA LEU A 10 6.79 16.24 -4.38
C LEU A 10 5.28 16.00 -4.36
N LEU A 11 4.73 15.43 -3.28
CA LEU A 11 3.29 15.21 -3.15
C LEU A 11 2.49 16.50 -2.97
N GLU A 12 3.06 17.52 -2.33
CA GLU A 12 2.47 18.86 -2.23
C GLU A 12 2.37 19.50 -3.62
N ALA A 13 3.39 19.35 -4.45
CA ALA A 13 3.47 19.93 -5.79
C ALA A 13 2.50 19.30 -6.81
N VAL A 14 2.00 18.08 -6.57
CA VAL A 14 1.09 17.38 -7.50
C VAL A 14 -0.38 17.50 -7.11
N GLY A 15 -1.24 17.39 -8.12
CA GLY A 15 -2.70 17.42 -7.98
C GLY A 15 -3.29 16.21 -7.25
N TYR A 16 -4.58 16.32 -6.92
CA TYR A 16 -5.34 15.29 -6.20
C TYR A 16 -5.32 13.93 -6.91
N GLU A 17 -5.50 13.93 -8.23
CA GLU A 17 -5.48 12.75 -9.09
C GLU A 17 -4.13 12.02 -9.02
N ALA A 18 -3.03 12.77 -9.03
CA ALA A 18 -1.68 12.21 -8.93
C ALA A 18 -1.41 11.59 -7.56
N ARG A 19 -1.90 12.23 -6.50
CA ARG A 19 -1.85 11.67 -5.13
C ARG A 19 -2.63 10.37 -5.05
N LEU A 20 -3.80 10.27 -5.68
CA LEU A 20 -4.57 9.02 -5.72
C LEU A 20 -3.86 7.93 -6.52
N ALA A 21 -3.25 8.27 -7.67
CA ALA A 21 -2.46 7.35 -8.48
C ALA A 21 -1.26 6.81 -7.70
N TYR A 22 -0.58 7.65 -6.92
CA TYR A 22 0.50 7.23 -6.01
C TYR A 22 0.04 6.17 -5.01
N ILE A 23 -1.12 6.40 -4.37
CA ILE A 23 -1.70 5.45 -3.41
C ILE A 23 -2.10 4.14 -4.10
N ALA A 24 -2.74 4.23 -5.26
CA ALA A 24 -3.14 3.07 -6.06
C ALA A 24 -1.92 2.24 -6.48
N PHE A 25 -0.86 2.89 -6.95
CA PHE A 25 0.40 2.25 -7.31
C PHE A 25 1.02 1.49 -6.13
N CYS A 26 1.11 2.12 -4.95
CA CYS A 26 1.59 1.45 -3.74
C CYS A 26 0.73 0.23 -3.38
N ALA A 27 -0.60 0.32 -3.51
CA ALA A 27 -1.48 -0.81 -3.27
C ALA A 27 -1.22 -1.95 -4.26
N GLU A 28 -1.03 -1.64 -5.54
CA GLU A 28 -0.70 -2.63 -6.58
C GLU A 28 0.63 -3.32 -6.34
N ARG A 29 1.63 -2.60 -5.84
CA ARG A 29 2.90 -3.19 -5.39
C ARG A 29 2.68 -4.24 -4.30
N CYS A 30 1.91 -3.91 -3.25
CA CYS A 30 1.55 -4.87 -2.21
C CYS A 30 0.78 -6.08 -2.76
N PHE A 31 -0.15 -5.86 -3.70
CA PHE A 31 -0.89 -6.93 -4.36
C PHE A 31 -0.02 -7.86 -5.19
N ALA A 32 0.89 -7.31 -5.99
CA ALA A 32 1.81 -8.07 -6.82
C ALA A 32 2.73 -8.93 -5.95
N GLU A 33 3.11 -8.44 -4.78
CA GLU A 33 3.87 -9.22 -3.81
C GLU A 33 3.00 -10.32 -3.16
N ALA A 34 1.80 -9.98 -2.68
CA ALA A 34 0.88 -10.95 -2.08
C ALA A 34 0.58 -12.15 -3.02
N GLN A 35 0.48 -11.91 -4.33
CA GLN A 35 0.26 -12.96 -5.33
C GLN A 35 1.40 -13.97 -5.46
N ARG A 36 2.60 -13.66 -4.95
CA ARG A 36 3.77 -14.55 -4.95
C ARG A 36 3.74 -15.57 -3.82
N HIS A 37 2.90 -15.36 -2.81
CA HIS A 37 2.87 -16.19 -1.60
C HIS A 37 1.56 -16.96 -1.53
N LYS A 38 1.66 -18.30 -1.54
CA LYS A 38 0.49 -19.20 -1.67
C LYS A 38 -0.66 -18.84 -0.72
N ARG A 39 -0.38 -18.69 0.58
CA ARG A 39 -1.41 -18.36 1.59
C ARG A 39 -2.06 -17.00 1.32
N ALA A 40 -1.26 -15.99 1.00
CA ALA A 40 -1.76 -14.66 0.67
C ALA A 40 -2.62 -14.70 -0.60
N THR A 41 -2.18 -15.40 -1.66
CA THR A 41 -2.96 -15.59 -2.90
C THR A 41 -4.31 -16.25 -2.64
N GLU A 42 -4.35 -17.32 -1.83
CA GLU A 42 -5.60 -18.00 -1.46
C GLU A 42 -6.56 -17.06 -0.71
N GLN A 43 -6.03 -16.26 0.24
CA GLN A 43 -6.85 -15.29 0.98
C GLN A 43 -7.29 -14.12 0.10
N LEU A 44 -6.44 -13.64 -0.82
CA LEU A 44 -6.79 -12.57 -1.78
C LEU A 44 -8.03 -12.94 -2.60
N GLY A 45 -8.16 -14.20 -3.01
CA GLY A 45 -9.34 -14.69 -3.72
C GLY A 45 -10.65 -14.58 -2.93
N GLN A 46 -10.57 -14.42 -1.60
CA GLN A 46 -11.71 -14.28 -0.69
C GLN A 46 -11.99 -12.80 -0.32
N GLU A 47 -11.17 -11.87 -0.81
CA GLU A 47 -11.21 -10.45 -0.41
C GLU A 47 -11.41 -9.51 -1.62
N PRO A 48 -12.53 -9.62 -2.36
CA PRO A 48 -12.76 -8.84 -3.59
C PRO A 48 -12.76 -7.32 -3.34
N LEU A 49 -13.14 -6.88 -2.13
CA LEU A 49 -13.15 -5.47 -1.75
C LEU A 49 -11.74 -4.84 -1.71
N LEU A 50 -10.68 -5.63 -1.53
CA LEU A 50 -9.32 -5.10 -1.65
C LEU A 50 -9.04 -4.67 -3.08
N ARG A 51 -9.42 -5.51 -4.06
CA ARG A 51 -9.20 -5.23 -5.47
C ARG A 51 -10.05 -4.04 -5.90
N GLU A 52 -11.30 -4.04 -5.47
CA GLU A 52 -12.19 -2.91 -5.72
C GLU A 52 -11.63 -1.60 -5.16
N GLY A 53 -11.09 -1.59 -3.93
CA GLY A 53 -10.46 -0.40 -3.36
C GLY A 53 -9.36 0.20 -4.26
N VAL A 54 -8.55 -0.66 -4.89
CA VAL A 54 -7.54 -0.25 -5.87
C VAL A 54 -8.20 0.33 -7.13
N GLU A 55 -9.25 -0.31 -7.65
CA GLU A 55 -9.95 0.21 -8.82
C GLU A 55 -10.66 1.54 -8.55
N LEU A 56 -11.21 1.76 -7.34
CA LEU A 56 -11.81 3.05 -6.97
C LEU A 56 -10.76 4.16 -6.94
N LEU A 57 -9.56 3.89 -6.41
CA LEU A 57 -8.44 4.83 -6.42
C LEU A 57 -8.01 5.17 -7.85
N TRP A 58 -7.91 4.17 -8.71
CA TRP A 58 -7.56 4.37 -10.12
C TRP A 58 -8.64 5.08 -10.93
N ALA A 59 -9.91 4.79 -10.68
CA ALA A 59 -11.01 5.52 -11.29
C ALA A 59 -10.95 7.00 -10.88
N ALA A 60 -10.68 7.27 -9.61
CA ALA A 60 -10.54 8.63 -9.11
C ALA A 60 -9.29 9.36 -9.64
N ALA A 61 -8.16 8.66 -9.80
CA ALA A 61 -6.96 9.19 -10.46
C ALA A 61 -7.20 9.57 -11.94
N ARG A 62 -8.18 8.94 -12.60
CA ARG A 62 -8.64 9.30 -13.94
C ARG A 62 -9.73 10.40 -13.94
N GLY A 63 -10.03 10.99 -12.78
CA GLY A 63 -11.02 12.05 -12.64
C GLY A 63 -12.46 11.57 -12.40
N SER A 64 -12.68 10.28 -12.16
CA SER A 64 -14.01 9.80 -11.73
C SER A 64 -14.28 10.17 -10.28
N SER A 65 -15.55 10.26 -9.88
CA SER A 65 -15.94 10.39 -8.47
C SER A 65 -16.53 9.07 -7.98
N PRO A 66 -15.78 8.26 -7.20
CA PRO A 66 -16.28 7.00 -6.67
C PRO A 66 -17.52 7.18 -5.80
N GLU A 67 -18.45 6.23 -5.87
CA GLU A 67 -19.64 6.25 -5.03
C GLU A 67 -19.28 6.18 -3.53
N PRO A 68 -19.76 7.11 -2.68
CA PRO A 68 -19.40 7.13 -1.27
C PRO A 68 -19.71 5.83 -0.52
N ALA A 69 -20.80 5.15 -0.88
CA ALA A 69 -21.18 3.87 -0.29
C ALA A 69 -20.15 2.76 -0.57
N ARG A 70 -19.54 2.75 -1.77
CA ARG A 70 -18.49 1.78 -2.13
C ARG A 70 -17.19 2.09 -1.40
N VAL A 71 -16.81 3.37 -1.31
CA VAL A 71 -15.65 3.81 -0.51
C VAL A 71 -15.81 3.41 0.96
N ALA A 72 -17.01 3.60 1.54
CA ALA A 72 -17.32 3.19 2.91
C ALA A 72 -17.23 1.66 3.09
N ALA A 73 -17.80 0.88 2.18
CA ALA A 73 -17.74 -0.58 2.25
C ALA A 73 -16.30 -1.13 2.22
N VAL A 74 -15.43 -0.58 1.36
CA VAL A 74 -14.01 -0.94 1.33
C VAL A 74 -13.34 -0.55 2.65
N ARG A 75 -13.57 0.69 3.13
CA ARG A 75 -13.00 1.19 4.38
C ARG A 75 -13.38 0.34 5.59
N GLU A 76 -14.66 -0.01 5.73
CA GLU A 76 -15.16 -0.88 6.80
C GLU A 76 -14.52 -2.26 6.72
N ARG A 77 -14.34 -2.81 5.51
CA ARG A 77 -13.71 -4.11 5.34
C ARG A 77 -12.25 -4.11 5.77
N VAL A 78 -11.45 -3.16 5.28
CA VAL A 78 -10.01 -3.12 5.57
C VAL A 78 -9.74 -2.87 7.07
N ALA A 79 -10.62 -2.14 7.76
CA ALA A 79 -10.55 -1.94 9.21
C ALA A 79 -10.68 -3.23 10.05
N THR A 80 -11.05 -4.36 9.44
CA THR A 80 -11.15 -5.65 10.12
C THR A 80 -9.86 -6.48 10.09
N PHE A 81 -8.85 -6.06 9.30
CA PHE A 81 -7.67 -6.87 8.99
C PHE A 81 -6.64 -6.86 10.12
N GLU A 82 -6.55 -5.74 10.83
CA GLU A 82 -5.74 -5.56 12.02
C GLU A 82 -6.60 -5.01 13.16
N LYS A 83 -6.35 -5.48 14.38
CA LYS A 83 -6.95 -4.93 15.59
C LYS A 83 -5.90 -4.89 16.70
N PRO A 84 -5.96 -3.91 17.62
CA PRO A 84 -5.24 -4.02 18.87
C PRO A 84 -5.66 -5.30 19.60
N ASP A 85 -4.71 -5.94 20.26
CA ASP A 85 -4.98 -6.99 21.22
C ASP A 85 -5.77 -6.43 22.43
N PRO A 86 -6.33 -7.29 23.31
CA PRO A 86 -7.10 -6.82 24.46
C PRO A 86 -6.33 -5.90 25.42
N GLY A 87 -5.00 -5.95 25.42
CA GLY A 87 -4.13 -5.07 26.22
C GLY A 87 -3.78 -3.74 25.51
N GLY A 88 -3.99 -3.64 24.20
CA GLY A 88 -3.64 -2.49 23.38
C GLY A 88 -2.15 -2.35 23.08
N GLU A 89 -1.33 -3.33 23.49
CA GLU A 89 0.13 -3.30 23.37
C GLU A 89 0.62 -3.89 22.05
N LYS A 90 -0.20 -4.73 21.39
CA LYS A 90 0.18 -5.42 20.16
C LYS A 90 -0.92 -5.37 19.11
N LEU A 91 -0.52 -5.54 17.85
CA LEU A 91 -1.46 -5.71 16.74
C LEU A 91 -1.66 -7.19 16.42
N VAL A 92 -2.92 -7.60 16.35
CA VAL A 92 -3.35 -8.93 15.93
C VAL A 92 -3.83 -8.86 14.48
N PHE A 93 -3.22 -9.68 13.63
CA PHE A 93 -3.56 -9.79 12.21
C PHE A 93 -4.53 -10.94 11.96
N LYS A 94 -5.69 -10.65 11.36
CA LYS A 94 -6.70 -11.68 11.01
C LYS A 94 -6.47 -12.31 9.64
N ARG A 95 -5.46 -11.83 8.93
CA ARG A 95 -5.09 -12.16 7.55
C ARG A 95 -3.58 -12.22 7.46
N ASP A 96 -3.08 -12.83 6.40
CA ASP A 96 -1.67 -12.79 6.06
C ASP A 96 -1.17 -11.33 6.01
N PHE A 97 0.07 -11.11 6.44
CA PHE A 97 0.62 -9.76 6.51
C PHE A 97 0.61 -9.03 5.16
N ALA A 98 0.73 -9.74 4.03
CA ALA A 98 0.63 -9.11 2.71
C ALA A 98 -0.74 -8.47 2.47
N LEU A 99 -1.81 -9.09 2.97
CA LEU A 99 -3.16 -8.52 2.95
C LEU A 99 -3.31 -7.35 3.92
N VAL A 100 -2.66 -7.41 5.08
CA VAL A 100 -2.63 -6.30 6.05
C VAL A 100 -1.93 -5.08 5.45
N ALA A 101 -0.82 -5.27 4.74
CA ALA A 101 -0.11 -4.19 4.05
C ALA A 101 -0.99 -3.52 2.98
N ILE A 102 -1.71 -4.30 2.17
CA ILE A 102 -2.71 -3.77 1.22
C ILE A 102 -3.80 -2.98 1.98
N ALA A 103 -4.34 -3.54 3.06
CA ALA A 103 -5.39 -2.93 3.86
C ALA A 103 -4.95 -1.58 4.48
N ARG A 104 -3.69 -1.46 4.92
CA ARG A 104 -3.12 -0.19 5.44
C ARG A 104 -3.05 0.88 4.36
N VAL A 105 -2.56 0.54 3.17
CA VAL A 105 -2.54 1.45 2.02
C VAL A 105 -3.96 1.90 1.66
N LEU A 106 -4.89 0.94 1.53
CA LEU A 106 -6.28 1.22 1.19
C LEU A 106 -7.00 2.02 2.28
N THR A 107 -6.69 1.81 3.56
CA THR A 107 -7.24 2.62 4.65
C THR A 107 -6.90 4.10 4.45
N LYS A 108 -5.65 4.40 4.09
CA LYS A 108 -5.22 5.76 3.76
C LYS A 108 -5.92 6.25 2.49
N GLY A 109 -5.95 5.45 1.42
CA GLY A 109 -6.61 5.79 0.16
C GLY A 109 -8.10 6.09 0.28
N MET A 110 -8.86 5.23 0.96
CA MET A 110 -10.30 5.42 1.19
C MET A 110 -10.56 6.66 2.04
N ARG A 111 -9.66 7.00 2.98
CA ARG A 111 -9.75 8.25 3.73
C ARG A 111 -9.53 9.47 2.84
N VAL A 112 -8.56 9.41 1.91
CA VAL A 112 -8.34 10.49 0.93
C VAL A 112 -9.57 10.67 0.04
N LEU A 113 -10.19 9.58 -0.44
CA LEU A 113 -11.42 9.65 -1.23
C LEU A 113 -12.61 10.21 -0.45
N ALA A 114 -12.79 9.81 0.81
CA ALA A 114 -13.90 10.24 1.64
C ALA A 114 -13.75 11.69 2.14
N GLU A 115 -12.52 12.13 2.39
CA GLU A 115 -12.21 13.42 3.00
C GLU A 115 -11.05 14.14 2.26
N PRO A 116 -11.20 14.51 0.97
CA PRO A 116 -10.10 15.06 0.16
C PRO A 116 -9.42 16.28 0.80
N GLY A 117 -10.21 17.19 1.37
CA GLY A 117 -9.71 18.41 2.01
C GLY A 117 -8.90 18.19 3.30
N LYS A 118 -8.87 16.96 3.85
CA LYS A 118 -8.07 16.61 5.03
C LYS A 118 -6.81 15.79 4.67
N ALA A 119 -6.65 15.40 3.41
CA ALA A 119 -5.55 14.58 2.94
C ALA A 119 -4.29 15.43 2.69
N LYS A 120 -3.54 15.71 3.77
CA LYS A 120 -2.25 16.41 3.70
C LYS A 120 -1.17 15.52 3.06
N PRO A 121 -0.19 16.06 2.33
CA PRO A 121 0.89 15.27 1.73
C PRO A 121 1.64 14.37 2.72
N ALA A 122 1.97 14.86 3.92
CA ALA A 122 2.59 14.06 4.98
C ALA A 122 1.80 12.78 5.33
N PHE A 123 0.46 12.86 5.33
CA PHE A 123 -0.39 11.69 5.56
C PHE A 123 -0.29 10.68 4.40
N ILE A 124 -0.18 11.18 3.16
CA ILE A 124 -0.10 10.38 1.94
C ILE A 124 1.28 9.75 1.79
N VAL A 125 2.36 10.43 2.17
CA VAL A 125 3.72 9.87 2.18
C VAL A 125 3.76 8.54 2.92
N GLY A 126 3.17 8.46 4.11
CA GLY A 126 3.17 7.22 4.89
C GLY A 126 2.42 6.04 4.24
N VAL A 127 1.87 6.17 3.04
CA VAL A 127 1.39 5.02 2.26
C VAL A 127 2.54 4.09 1.85
N LEU A 128 3.76 4.61 1.69
CA LEU A 128 4.96 3.82 1.39
C LEU A 128 5.30 2.79 2.47
N ASP A 129 4.84 3.01 3.70
CA ASP A 129 5.01 2.07 4.82
C ASP A 129 4.38 0.70 4.48
N GLY A 130 3.30 0.66 3.70
CA GLY A 130 2.68 -0.59 3.27
C GLY A 130 3.66 -1.49 2.51
N PRO A 131 4.12 -1.07 1.31
CA PRO A 131 5.11 -1.84 0.54
C PRO A 131 6.45 -2.04 1.27
N GLY A 132 6.99 -1.00 1.93
CA GLY A 132 8.29 -1.09 2.60
C GLY A 132 8.29 -2.10 3.75
N ILE A 133 7.32 -2.00 4.67
CA ILE A 133 7.19 -2.96 5.78
C ILE A 133 6.87 -4.35 5.24
N LEU A 134 6.06 -4.47 4.18
CA LEU A 134 5.79 -5.77 3.55
C LEU A 134 7.08 -6.48 3.13
N MET A 135 7.98 -5.77 2.47
CA MET A 135 9.27 -6.31 2.09
C MET A 135 10.12 -6.70 3.30
N ALA A 136 10.17 -5.84 4.31
CA ALA A 136 10.92 -6.08 5.55
C ALA A 136 10.41 -7.34 6.29
N THR A 137 9.10 -7.56 6.30
CA THR A 137 8.48 -8.72 6.97
C THR A 137 8.66 -10.03 6.20
N ILE A 138 8.59 -9.99 4.86
CA ILE A 138 8.62 -11.21 4.04
C ILE A 138 10.03 -11.74 3.82
N TYR A 139 11.04 -10.87 3.73
CA TYR A 139 12.37 -11.25 3.25
C TYR A 139 13.46 -11.19 4.32
N HIS A 140 14.42 -12.11 4.26
CA HIS A 140 15.52 -12.21 5.23
C HIS A 140 16.44 -10.97 5.25
N ASN A 141 16.65 -10.34 4.10
CA ASN A 141 17.40 -9.09 3.94
C ASN A 141 16.44 -7.89 4.05
N ALA A 142 15.73 -7.81 5.17
CA ALA A 142 14.61 -6.89 5.40
C ALA A 142 14.90 -5.45 4.96
N MET A 143 15.99 -4.87 5.45
CA MET A 143 16.39 -3.48 5.14
C MET A 143 16.66 -3.27 3.64
N GLU A 144 17.45 -4.14 3.01
CA GLU A 144 17.79 -4.01 1.59
C GLU A 144 16.55 -4.13 0.69
N CYS A 145 15.65 -5.05 1.02
CA CYS A 145 14.39 -5.25 0.31
C CYS A 145 13.45 -4.05 0.48
N SER A 146 13.35 -3.50 1.70
CA SER A 146 12.58 -2.29 1.98
C SER A 146 13.14 -1.09 1.21
N ASP A 147 14.46 -0.87 1.25
CA ASP A 147 15.11 0.26 0.56
C ASP A 147 14.90 0.19 -0.96
N LYS A 148 15.06 -1.00 -1.57
CA LYS A 148 14.83 -1.18 -3.01
C LYS A 148 13.38 -0.95 -3.41
N GLU A 149 12.43 -1.34 -2.57
CA GLU A 149 11.01 -1.09 -2.82
C GLU A 149 10.69 0.41 -2.72
N ILE A 150 11.27 1.08 -1.73
CA ILE A 150 11.14 2.53 -1.57
C ILE A 150 11.76 3.28 -2.76
N ASP A 151 12.93 2.85 -3.26
CA ASP A 151 13.54 3.44 -4.47
C ASP A 151 12.64 3.29 -5.71
N VAL A 152 11.92 2.16 -5.84
CA VAL A 152 10.92 1.96 -6.91
C VAL A 152 9.73 2.91 -6.76
N ILE A 153 9.25 3.11 -5.54
CA ILE A 153 8.15 4.05 -5.24
C ILE A 153 8.57 5.49 -5.47
N ASP A 154 9.82 5.85 -5.14
CA ASP A 154 10.42 7.15 -5.40
C ASP A 154 10.45 7.46 -6.90
N LEU A 155 10.81 6.46 -7.73
CA LEU A 155 10.76 6.59 -9.18
C LEU A 155 9.32 6.84 -9.68
N ALA A 156 8.34 6.13 -9.13
CA ALA A 156 6.93 6.35 -9.47
C ALA A 156 6.46 7.75 -9.08
N LEU A 157 6.85 8.24 -7.90
CA LEU A 157 6.52 9.58 -7.44
C LEU A 157 7.15 10.66 -8.32
N ALA A 158 8.40 10.48 -8.76
CA ALA A 158 9.04 11.39 -9.72
C ALA A 158 8.29 11.43 -11.06
N ARG A 159 7.81 10.28 -11.58
CA ARG A 159 6.99 10.27 -12.80
C ARG A 159 5.65 10.98 -12.63
N LEU A 160 5.02 10.84 -11.46
CA LEU A 160 3.77 11.53 -11.16
C LEU A 160 3.94 13.04 -11.07
N HIS A 161 5.09 13.51 -10.59
CA HIS A 161 5.41 14.94 -10.53
C HIS A 161 5.31 15.62 -11.90
N ASP A 162 5.76 14.92 -12.94
CA ASP A 162 5.78 15.46 -14.31
C ASP A 162 4.53 15.07 -15.12
N ALA A 163 3.60 14.31 -14.52
CA ALA A 163 2.42 13.80 -15.20
C ALA A 163 1.31 14.86 -15.30
N THR A 164 0.56 14.80 -16.40
CA THR A 164 -0.67 15.59 -16.58
C THR A 164 -1.88 14.64 -16.59
N PRO A 165 -2.97 14.95 -15.87
CA PRO A 165 -4.19 14.15 -15.92
C PRO A 165 -4.76 13.99 -17.35
N PRO A 166 -5.45 12.88 -17.65
CA PRO A 166 -5.78 11.76 -16.76
C PRO A 166 -4.57 10.87 -16.48
N ILE A 167 -4.45 10.39 -15.24
CA ILE A 167 -3.37 9.50 -14.83
C ILE A 167 -3.88 8.06 -14.80
N ASP A 168 -3.17 7.17 -15.49
CA ASP A 168 -3.47 5.75 -15.52
C ASP A 168 -2.23 4.90 -15.18
N ARG A 169 -2.43 3.58 -15.19
CA ARG A 169 -1.38 2.60 -14.87
C ARG A 169 -0.18 2.66 -15.81
N SER A 170 -0.40 3.03 -17.06
CA SER A 170 0.65 3.00 -18.10
C SER A 170 1.76 4.02 -17.83
N LEU A 171 1.49 5.07 -17.02
CA LEU A 171 2.51 5.99 -16.53
C LEU A 171 3.66 5.24 -15.81
N PHE A 172 3.35 4.12 -15.18
CA PHE A 172 4.29 3.30 -14.43
C PHE A 172 4.89 2.15 -15.24
N ASP A 173 4.56 2.04 -16.52
CA ASP A 173 5.11 1.00 -17.39
C ASP A 173 6.64 1.11 -17.46
N GLY A 174 7.30 -0.04 -17.38
CA GLY A 174 8.76 -0.11 -17.37
C GLY A 174 9.43 0.36 -16.07
N ILE A 175 8.67 0.65 -15.01
CA ILE A 175 9.27 0.69 -13.67
C ILE A 175 9.77 -0.72 -13.34
N PRO A 176 11.07 -0.89 -13.05
CA PRO A 176 11.66 -2.21 -12.92
C PRO A 176 11.16 -2.90 -11.66
N ASP A 177 11.04 -4.21 -11.76
CA ASP A 177 10.95 -5.06 -10.59
C ASP A 177 12.37 -5.44 -10.15
N TRP A 178 12.60 -5.58 -8.84
CA TRP A 178 13.93 -5.89 -8.32
C TRP A 178 14.01 -7.34 -7.82
N THR A 179 15.22 -7.91 -7.83
CA THR A 179 15.45 -9.29 -7.43
C THR A 179 15.27 -9.44 -5.93
N ARG A 180 14.26 -10.22 -5.54
CA ARG A 180 13.96 -10.50 -4.14
C ARG A 180 14.96 -11.45 -3.52
N GLY A 181 15.19 -11.26 -2.22
CA GLY A 181 16.01 -12.16 -1.43
C GLY A 181 15.28 -13.45 -1.04
N LYS A 182 15.89 -14.18 -0.11
CA LYS A 182 15.27 -15.38 0.48
C LYS A 182 14.11 -14.98 1.39
N VAL A 183 12.97 -15.65 1.24
CA VAL A 183 11.82 -15.48 2.16
C VAL A 183 12.25 -15.83 3.59
N ALA A 184 11.94 -14.93 4.53
CA ALA A 184 12.20 -15.08 5.95
C ALA A 184 11.54 -16.34 6.50
N ARG A 185 12.27 -17.10 7.33
CA ARG A 185 11.77 -18.35 7.92
C ARG A 185 10.44 -18.18 8.67
N LEU A 186 10.28 -17.06 9.37
CA LEU A 186 9.04 -16.73 10.10
C LEU A 186 7.84 -16.62 9.16
N TYR A 187 8.00 -15.93 8.03
CA TYR A 187 6.96 -15.83 7.02
C TYR A 187 6.75 -17.17 6.28
N ALA A 188 7.82 -17.91 5.98
CA ALA A 188 7.75 -19.20 5.30
C ALA A 188 7.07 -20.32 6.11
N ALA A 189 7.07 -20.23 7.45
CA ALA A 189 6.46 -21.22 8.35
C ALA A 189 4.92 -21.22 8.34
N GLY A 190 4.30 -20.33 7.59
CA GLY A 190 2.86 -20.28 7.45
C GLY A 190 2.28 -18.88 7.34
N GLY A 191 3.07 -17.82 7.26
CA GLY A 191 2.64 -16.42 7.27
C GLY A 191 2.66 -15.83 8.68
N VAL A 192 3.03 -14.55 8.80
CA VAL A 192 2.96 -13.82 10.07
C VAL A 192 1.49 -13.54 10.40
N THR A 193 0.82 -14.55 10.96
CA THR A 193 -0.42 -14.40 11.69
C THR A 193 -0.10 -14.82 13.11
N ASP A 194 0.24 -13.87 13.98
CA ASP A 194 -0.19 -13.92 15.39
C ASP A 194 0.37 -12.82 16.29
N THR A 195 1.38 -12.05 15.91
CA THR A 195 1.74 -10.73 16.49
C THR A 195 3.07 -10.31 15.88
N LEU A 196 3.23 -9.02 15.56
CA LEU A 196 4.54 -8.39 15.46
C LEU A 196 4.64 -7.49 16.68
N SER A 197 5.59 -7.73 17.57
CA SER A 197 5.98 -6.69 18.54
C SER A 197 6.88 -5.68 17.83
N GLU A 198 6.98 -4.45 18.33
CA GLU A 198 7.91 -3.44 17.78
C GLU A 198 9.39 -3.86 17.86
N GLU A 199 9.69 -5.00 18.50
CA GLU A 199 11.02 -5.56 18.67
C GLU A 199 11.31 -6.80 17.78
N ASP A 200 10.35 -7.25 16.95
CA ASP A 200 10.50 -8.40 16.02
C ASP A 200 10.81 -7.97 14.57
#